data_AF-A0A699XA12-F1
#
_entry.id   AF-A0A699XA12-F1
#
_cell.length_a   1.000
_cell.length_b   1.000
_cell.length_c   1.000
_cell.angle_alpha   90.00
_cell.angle_beta   90.00
_cell.angle_gamma   90.00
#
_symmetry.space_group_name_H-M   'P 1'
#
loop_
_entity.id
_entity.type
_entity.pdbx_description
1 polymer ?
#
loop_
_entity_poly.entity_id
_entity_poly.type
_entity_poly.pdbx_seq_one_letter_code
_entity_poly.pdbx_strand_id
1 'polypeptide(L)'
;SVIKNNQEQLRKNVFSENENGNLIEVIKAASDNEEGKLIAQSIYEDKMNGRLNYDHFAILYRTNAQSRAMEEALRKLNIRYKIVGGLSFYQRKEIK
;
A
#
# COMPACT_ATOMS: atom_id res chain seq x y z
N SER A 1 4.10 1.11 -20.95
CA SER A 1 4.90 0.41 -19.92
C SER A 1 5.98 1.36 -19.44
N VAL A 2 5.96 1.71 -18.15
CA VAL A 2 6.89 2.67 -17.51
C VAL A 2 8.35 2.20 -17.64
N ILE A 3 8.56 0.89 -17.70
CA ILE A 3 9.87 0.24 -17.79
C ILE A 3 10.62 0.60 -19.09
N LYS A 4 9.90 0.96 -20.18
CA LYS A 4 10.50 1.35 -21.47
C LYS A 4 11.41 2.60 -21.40
N ASN A 5 11.29 3.39 -20.33
CA ASN A 5 12.09 4.60 -20.14
C ASN A 5 13.50 4.33 -19.59
N ASN A 6 13.80 3.09 -19.18
CA ASN A 6 15.12 2.74 -18.65
C ASN A 6 16.13 2.47 -19.79
N GLN A 7 17.28 3.14 -19.76
CA GLN A 7 18.30 3.05 -20.82
C GLN A 7 19.04 1.71 -20.84
N GLU A 8 19.36 1.15 -19.68
CA GLU A 8 20.11 -0.12 -19.55
C GLU A 8 19.19 -1.35 -19.43
N GLN A 9 17.99 -1.28 -20.02
CA GLN A 9 17.02 -2.34 -19.86
C GLN A 9 17.31 -3.53 -20.79
N LEU A 10 17.40 -4.73 -20.23
CA LEU A 10 17.28 -5.97 -21.01
C LEU A 10 15.86 -6.05 -21.59
N ARG A 11 15.76 -6.11 -22.92
CA ARG A 11 14.47 -6.19 -23.61
C ARG A 11 13.82 -7.54 -23.31
N LYS A 12 12.65 -7.50 -22.68
CA LYS A 12 11.80 -8.66 -22.41
C LYS A 12 10.37 -8.33 -22.78
N ASN A 13 9.70 -9.25 -23.46
CA ASN A 13 8.27 -9.16 -23.73
C ASN A 13 7.54 -9.92 -22.62
N VAL A 14 6.77 -9.19 -21.83
CA VAL A 14 5.92 -9.76 -20.78
C VAL A 14 4.49 -9.60 -21.24
N PHE A 15 3.77 -10.71 -21.33
CA PHE A 15 2.35 -10.76 -21.64
C PHE A 15 1.62 -11.59 -20.58
N SER A 16 0.31 -11.37 -20.46
CA SER A 16 -0.58 -12.13 -19.59
C SER A 16 -1.77 -12.56 -20.43
N GLU A 17 -2.22 -13.80 -20.28
CA GLU A 17 -3.43 -14.33 -20.93
C GLU A 17 -4.70 -14.12 -20.08
N ASN A 18 -4.54 -13.47 -18.91
CA ASN A 18 -5.67 -13.16 -18.03
C ASN A 18 -6.57 -12.08 -18.64
N GLU A 19 -7.84 -12.07 -18.22
CA GLU A 19 -8.81 -11.05 -18.61
C GLU A 19 -8.37 -9.64 -18.17
N ASN A 20 -8.88 -8.63 -18.88
CA ASN A 20 -8.65 -7.24 -18.50
C ASN A 20 -9.30 -6.97 -17.14
N GLY A 21 -8.46 -6.72 -16.13
CA GLY A 21 -8.91 -6.38 -14.80
C GLY A 21 -9.38 -4.92 -14.68
N ASN A 22 -9.61 -4.50 -13.43
CA ASN A 22 -10.01 -3.14 -13.12
C ASN A 22 -8.92 -2.12 -13.50
N LEU A 23 -9.37 -0.91 -13.84
CA LEU A 23 -8.46 0.22 -14.08
C LEU A 23 -7.70 0.58 -12.80
N ILE A 24 -6.47 1.05 -12.97
CA ILE A 24 -5.64 1.52 -11.85
C ILE A 24 -6.16 2.88 -11.40
N GLU A 25 -6.62 2.97 -10.17
CA GLU A 25 -7.06 4.21 -9.55
C GLU A 25 -5.86 5.00 -9.01
N VAL A 26 -5.90 6.33 -9.19
CA VAL A 26 -4.89 7.25 -8.66
C VAL A 26 -5.58 8.28 -7.80
N ILE A 27 -5.24 8.29 -6.52
CA ILE A 27 -5.81 9.19 -5.53
C ILE A 27 -4.73 10.21 -5.14
N LYS A 28 -5.12 11.47 -5.06
CA LYS A 28 -4.26 12.55 -4.55
C LYS A 28 -4.82 13.00 -3.20
N ALA A 29 -4.01 12.88 -2.16
CA ALA A 29 -4.33 13.38 -0.83
C ALA A 29 -3.64 14.74 -0.57
N ALA A 30 -4.21 15.55 0.31
CA ALA A 30 -3.63 16.83 0.71
C ALA A 30 -2.51 16.68 1.76
N SER A 31 -2.48 15.58 2.50
CA SER A 31 -1.46 15.29 3.52
C SER A 31 -1.24 13.78 3.70
N ASP A 32 -0.11 13.39 4.29
CA ASP A 32 0.21 11.97 4.56
C ASP A 32 -0.84 11.30 5.46
N ASN A 33 -1.38 12.04 6.44
CA ASN A 33 -2.43 11.56 7.33
C ASN A 33 -3.75 11.33 6.59
N GLU A 34 -4.08 12.21 5.64
CA GLU A 34 -5.26 12.05 4.79
C GLU A 34 -5.07 10.88 3.82
N GLU A 35 -3.88 10.74 3.23
CA GLU A 35 -3.54 9.59 2.41
C GLU A 35 -3.73 8.28 3.18
N GLY A 36 -3.15 8.17 4.38
CA GLY A 36 -3.32 7.00 5.22
C GLY A 36 -4.78 6.70 5.54
N LYS A 37 -5.59 7.74 5.83
CA LYS A 37 -7.03 7.58 6.09
C LYS A 37 -7.76 7.06 4.85
N LEU A 38 -7.51 7.64 3.68
CA LEU A 38 -8.15 7.24 2.42
C LEU A 38 -7.81 5.78 2.07
N ILE A 39 -6.55 5.38 2.20
CA ILE A 39 -6.12 4.00 1.97
C ILE A 39 -6.77 3.04 2.96
N ALA A 40 -6.75 3.36 4.26
CA ALA A 40 -7.37 2.52 5.28
C ALA A 40 -8.89 2.38 5.07
N GLN A 41 -9.56 3.45 4.62
CA GLN A 41 -10.98 3.43 4.31
C GLN A 41 -11.27 2.57 3.07
N SER A 42 -10.50 2.72 1.98
CA SER A 42 -10.62 1.89 0.79
C SER A 42 -10.43 0.40 1.11
N ILE A 43 -9.42 0.03 1.90
CA ILE A 43 -9.23 -1.36 2.35
C ILE A 43 -10.45 -1.85 3.15
N TYR A 44 -11.02 -1.02 4.01
CA TYR A 44 -12.19 -1.37 4.79
C TYR A 44 -13.42 -1.60 3.90
N GLU A 45 -13.67 -0.70 2.95
CA GLU A 45 -14.78 -0.79 1.99
C GLU A 45 -14.65 -2.02 1.09
N ASP A 46 -13.47 -2.26 0.51
CA ASP A 46 -13.21 -3.42 -0.35
C ASP A 46 -13.36 -4.74 0.41
N LYS A 47 -12.91 -4.77 1.67
CA LYS A 47 -13.10 -5.93 2.53
C LYS A 47 -14.58 -6.20 2.81
N MET A 48 -15.37 -5.16 3.07
CA MET A 48 -16.81 -5.30 3.30
C MET A 48 -17.57 -5.72 2.03
N ASN A 49 -17.26 -5.11 0.89
CA ASN A 49 -17.94 -5.35 -0.37
C ASN A 49 -17.54 -6.68 -1.02
N GLY A 50 -16.25 -7.01 -1.01
CA GLY A 50 -15.68 -8.18 -1.68
C GLY A 50 -15.53 -9.43 -0.80
N ARG A 51 -15.89 -9.36 0.50
CA ARG A 51 -15.60 -10.40 1.51
C ARG A 51 -14.14 -10.85 1.51
N LEU A 52 -13.23 -9.92 1.25
CA LEU A 52 -11.79 -10.19 1.21
C LEU A 52 -11.21 -10.21 2.62
N ASN A 53 -10.12 -10.96 2.80
CA ASN A 53 -9.35 -10.93 4.04
C ASN A 53 -8.30 -9.83 4.00
N TYR A 54 -7.86 -9.36 5.17
CA TYR A 54 -6.80 -8.34 5.26
C TYR A 54 -5.44 -8.80 4.71
N ASP A 55 -5.22 -10.10 4.52
CA ASP A 55 -3.97 -10.62 3.94
C ASP A 55 -3.87 -10.42 2.42
N HIS A 56 -5.00 -10.16 1.74
CA HIS A 56 -5.01 -9.87 0.30
C HIS A 56 -4.55 -8.45 -0.03
N PHE A 57 -4.31 -7.60 0.97
CA PHE A 57 -3.92 -6.21 0.79
C PHE A 57 -2.46 -6.01 1.18
N ALA A 58 -1.71 -5.29 0.34
CA ALA A 58 -0.32 -4.92 0.60
C ALA A 58 -0.11 -3.42 0.34
N ILE A 59 0.55 -2.74 1.28
CA ILE A 59 0.94 -1.34 1.14
C ILE A 59 2.44 -1.28 0.90
N LEU A 60 2.84 -0.71 -0.24
CA LEU A 60 4.22 -0.52 -0.63
C LEU A 60 4.57 0.96 -0.55
N TYR A 61 5.63 1.29 0.18
CA TYR A 61 6.13 2.66 0.33
C TYR A 61 7.62 2.73 0.04
N ARG A 62 8.12 3.94 -0.25
CA ARG A 62 9.50 4.15 -0.66
C ARG A 62 10.45 4.29 0.55
N THR A 63 9.99 4.91 1.63
CA THR A 63 10.79 5.14 2.83
C THR A 63 10.04 4.74 4.09
N ASN A 64 10.77 4.29 5.12
CA ASN A 64 10.19 3.85 6.39
C ASN A 64 9.51 4.98 7.18
N ALA A 65 9.70 6.24 6.83
CA ALA A 65 9.01 7.36 7.47
C ALA A 65 7.53 7.42 7.08
N GLN A 66 7.18 6.94 5.88
CA GLN A 66 5.81 6.92 5.36
C GLN A 66 4.94 5.86 6.06
N SER A 67 5.54 4.87 6.74
CA SER A 67 4.77 3.83 7.44
C SER A 67 3.93 4.42 8.57
N ARG A 68 4.39 5.50 9.22
CA ARG A 68 3.75 6.08 10.40
C ARG A 68 2.29 6.49 10.13
N ALA A 69 2.06 7.31 9.11
CA ALA A 69 0.72 7.80 8.81
C ALA A 69 -0.24 6.66 8.42
N MET A 70 0.28 5.64 7.73
CA MET A 70 -0.46 4.44 7.34
C MET A 70 -0.79 3.59 8.58
N GLU A 71 0.17 3.32 9.46
CA GLU A 71 -0.03 2.56 10.70
C GLU A 71 -1.06 3.23 11.62
N GLU A 72 -1.00 4.56 11.78
CA GLU A 72 -1.96 5.32 12.59
C GLU A 72 -3.38 5.23 12.02
N ALA A 73 -3.54 5.32 10.70
CA ALA A 73 -4.84 5.21 10.04
C ALA A 73 -5.43 3.79 10.15
N LEU A 74 -4.62 2.76 9.89
CA LEU A 74 -5.03 1.36 10.02
C LEU A 74 -5.43 1.04 11.46
N ARG A 75 -4.69 1.55 12.45
CA ARG A 75 -5.00 1.39 13.87
C ARG A 75 -6.32 2.05 14.26
N LYS A 76 -6.61 3.25 13.74
CA LYS A 76 -7.89 3.96 13.98
C LYS A 76 -9.10 3.16 13.51
N LEU A 77 -8.98 2.45 12.38
CA LEU A 77 -10.03 1.59 11.84
C LEU A 77 -9.97 0.13 12.37
N ASN A 78 -9.12 -0.13 13.37
CA ASN A 78 -8.90 -1.45 13.96
C ASN A 78 -8.56 -2.54 12.92
N ILE A 79 -7.82 -2.16 11.87
CA ILE A 79 -7.36 -3.04 10.81
C ILE A 79 -6.07 -3.72 11.27
N ARG A 80 -6.03 -5.05 11.20
CA ARG A 80 -4.83 -5.83 11.51
C ARG A 80 -3.80 -5.65 10.39
N TYR A 81 -2.59 -5.24 10.75
CA TYR A 81 -1.49 -5.06 9.81
C TYR A 81 -0.20 -5.75 10.31
N LYS A 82 0.70 -6.03 9.38
CA LYS A 82 2.04 -6.56 9.66
C LYS A 82 3.06 -5.82 8.80
N ILE A 83 4.14 -5.35 9.42
CA ILE A 83 5.26 -4.76 8.70
C ILE A 83 6.23 -5.86 8.28
N VAL A 84 6.67 -5.83 7.03
CA VAL A 84 7.66 -6.74 6.46
C VAL A 84 8.89 -5.93 6.06
N GLY A 85 10.09 -6.34 6.50
CA GLY A 85 11.35 -5.68 6.13
C GLY A 85 11.77 -4.48 6.98
N GLY A 86 11.09 -4.20 8.09
CA GLY A 86 11.45 -3.14 9.03
C GLY A 86 11.01 -3.45 10.47
N LEU A 87 11.54 -2.69 11.44
CA LEU A 87 11.00 -2.66 12.80
C LEU A 87 9.73 -1.81 12.81
N SER A 88 8.67 -2.28 13.49
CA SER A 88 7.48 -1.44 13.73
C SER A 88 7.93 -0.13 14.35
N PHE A 89 7.34 0.99 13.94
CA PHE A 89 7.73 2.32 14.43
C PHE A 89 7.76 2.37 15.97
N TYR A 90 6.83 1.66 16.63
CA TYR A 90 6.73 1.54 18.09
C TYR A 90 7.76 0.60 18.75
N GLN A 91 8.56 -0.13 17.98
CA GLN A 91 9.65 -0.97 18.48
C GLN A 91 11.02 -0.28 18.42
N ARG A 92 11.09 0.95 17.89
CA ARG A 92 12.36 1.70 17.83
C ARG A 92 12.74 2.21 19.22
N LYS A 93 13.99 1.97 19.61
CA LYS A 93 14.55 2.37 20.91
C LYS A 93 14.43 3.87 21.21
N GLU A 94 14.33 4.72 20.19
CA GLU A 94 14.24 6.19 20.34
C GLU A 94 12.87 6.70 20.81
N ILE A 95 11.83 5.86 20.80
CA ILE A 95 10.47 6.23 21.28
C ILE A 95 10.19 5.68 22.68
N LYS A 96 11.17 5.01 23.31
CA LYS A 96 11.05 4.49 24.67
C LYS A 96 11.68 5.43 25.69
#